data_AF-A0A7W7ZAQ9-F1
#
_entry.id   AF-A0A7W7ZAQ9-F1
#
_cell.length_a   1.000
_cell.length_b   1.000
_cell.length_c   1.000
_cell.angle_alpha   90.00
_cell.angle_beta   90.00
_cell.angle_gamma   90.00
#
_symmetry.space_group_name_H-M   'P 1'
#
loop_
_entity.id
_entity.type
_entity.pdbx_description
1 polymer ?
#
loop_
_entity_poly.entity_id
_entity_poly.type
_entity_poly.pdbx_seq_one_letter_code
_entity_poly.pdbx_strand_id
1 'polypeptide(L)'
;MTPIQWINDSFIVIDAWQNLGFAQRILDKFRGRWIVIFRRHEEGTKWYLLTRSEFEAKVKGNTSEIRVERALGLREHLASEAFSGRRAPPQSLRVVKALALNSPNRVVFVQAKTGVVRAIGTLQPAGSAKAGAPLKQVGRPSIKKAPVRKAAKKTAARRAMPRNAVGRDISAQKARAAGITFAEPTSQPIPSEGNHPYTLVPVYFGTDREPEGTGGIVTFGKNRDPEEKIRLGCCHVSIPIDHHTMGELESPKWYRLEFKRDPAKHVLLWDTTVLEPDSFYRDLRAQVRSSADKAAFVFIHGFNVSFENAVRRTGQMAYDLNFGGAAVLFSWPSRASVKGYFADSATIASSAKHFQDFLDAVIRRSGAEVLHVIAHSMGNRALLSALQRLAGRKQESNIHNVILAAPDEDRMVFTQVAKDIQKLPKRVTLYASSNDKALLASKAINGSPRAGESGKNLIILPFLDTVDASAVDTDFLGHSYAMGDRFVLSDVFELLKRCTGPDGRAGLRKVVAGALAGPHWAFRR
;
A
#
# COMPACT_ATOMS: atom_id res chain seq x y z
N MET A 1 30.63 -12.80 -26.32
CA MET A 1 29.53 -11.96 -25.81
C MET A 1 28.80 -12.76 -24.77
N THR A 2 28.88 -12.34 -23.52
CA THR A 2 28.27 -13.05 -22.38
C THR A 2 26.78 -12.69 -22.29
N PRO A 3 25.86 -13.65 -22.00
CA PRO A 3 24.45 -13.32 -21.81
C PRO A 3 24.20 -12.52 -20.52
N ILE A 4 23.06 -11.85 -20.44
CA ILE A 4 22.56 -11.22 -19.21
C ILE A 4 22.32 -12.33 -18.18
N GLN A 5 23.08 -12.33 -17.08
CA GLN A 5 22.77 -13.18 -15.92
C GLN A 5 21.60 -12.56 -15.16
N TRP A 6 20.47 -13.25 -15.15
CA TRP A 6 19.32 -12.91 -14.31
C TRP A 6 19.64 -13.27 -12.86
N ILE A 7 20.11 -12.29 -12.08
CA ILE A 7 20.43 -12.50 -10.67
C ILE A 7 19.12 -12.63 -9.88
N ASN A 8 18.80 -13.84 -9.46
CA ASN A 8 17.59 -14.17 -8.69
C ASN A 8 17.81 -14.03 -7.16
N ASP A 9 18.66 -13.09 -6.75
CA ASP A 9 19.07 -12.83 -5.35
C ASP A 9 18.10 -11.87 -4.63
N SER A 10 18.12 -11.91 -3.29
CA SER A 10 17.45 -10.91 -2.44
C SER A 10 18.06 -9.51 -2.59
N PHE A 11 17.23 -8.53 -2.96
CA PHE A 11 17.57 -7.10 -2.93
C PHE A 11 17.11 -6.45 -1.62
N ILE A 12 17.92 -5.55 -1.07
CA ILE A 12 17.56 -4.64 0.03
C ILE A 12 17.31 -3.26 -0.57
N VAL A 13 16.22 -2.59 -0.17
CA VAL A 13 15.90 -1.22 -0.61
C VAL A 13 16.02 -0.27 0.56
N ILE A 14 16.71 0.87 0.36
CA ILE A 14 16.98 1.89 1.37
C ILE A 14 16.60 3.26 0.81
N ASP A 15 16.04 4.16 1.62
CA ASP A 15 15.83 5.56 1.22
C ASP A 15 17.10 6.36 1.53
N ALA A 16 17.58 7.17 0.59
CA ALA A 16 18.73 8.04 0.79
C ALA A 16 18.53 9.04 1.94
N TRP A 17 17.27 9.36 2.30
CA TRP A 17 16.94 10.27 3.41
C TRP A 17 16.96 9.62 4.79
N GLN A 18 17.05 8.29 4.89
CA GLN A 18 17.23 7.58 6.16
C GLN A 18 18.63 7.83 6.75
N ASN A 19 18.77 7.69 8.08
CA ASN A 19 20.09 7.75 8.73
C ASN A 19 20.89 6.45 8.47
N LEU A 20 22.22 6.58 8.49
CA LEU A 20 23.14 5.49 8.20
C LEU A 20 23.01 4.34 9.21
N GLY A 21 22.85 4.66 10.49
CA GLY A 21 22.70 3.68 11.56
C GLY A 21 21.42 2.84 11.45
N PHE A 22 20.36 3.35 10.81
CA PHE A 22 19.20 2.53 10.44
C PHE A 22 19.52 1.68 9.21
N ALA A 23 20.06 2.27 8.14
CA ALA A 23 20.41 1.56 6.91
C ALA A 23 21.29 0.32 7.19
N GLN A 24 22.28 0.46 8.07
CA GLN A 24 23.17 -0.64 8.48
C GLN A 24 22.42 -1.74 9.27
N ARG A 25 21.50 -1.37 10.17
CA ARG A 25 20.59 -2.32 10.86
C ARG A 25 19.66 -3.08 9.90
N ILE A 26 19.31 -2.51 8.74
CA ILE A 26 18.61 -3.28 7.68
C ILE A 26 19.54 -4.37 7.13
N LEU A 27 20.80 -4.02 6.81
CA LEU A 27 21.77 -4.98 6.27
C LEU A 27 22.03 -6.14 7.23
N ASP A 28 22.10 -5.87 8.53
CA ASP A 28 22.35 -6.91 9.53
C ASP A 28 21.14 -7.84 9.72
N LYS A 29 19.92 -7.30 9.60
CA LYS A 29 18.68 -8.08 9.72
C LYS A 29 18.29 -8.83 8.44
N PHE A 30 18.67 -8.35 7.26
CA PHE A 30 18.25 -8.91 5.97
C PHE A 30 19.45 -9.44 5.16
N ARG A 31 19.42 -10.74 4.83
CA ARG A 31 20.45 -11.37 3.98
C ARG A 31 20.21 -11.08 2.49
N GLY A 32 20.66 -9.91 2.05
CA GLY A 32 20.77 -9.53 0.63
C GLY A 32 22.20 -9.16 0.24
N ARG A 33 22.62 -9.53 -0.97
CA ARG A 33 23.93 -9.14 -1.53
C ARG A 33 23.95 -7.74 -2.13
N TRP A 34 22.76 -7.26 -2.52
CA TRP A 34 22.56 -6.08 -3.35
C TRP A 34 21.70 -5.04 -2.62
N ILE A 35 22.17 -3.81 -2.61
CA ILE A 35 21.55 -2.66 -1.96
C ILE A 35 21.13 -1.68 -3.04
N VAL A 36 19.82 -1.49 -3.16
CA VAL A 36 19.19 -0.48 -4.01
C VAL A 36 18.88 0.72 -3.12
N ILE A 37 19.29 1.91 -3.53
CA ILE A 37 19.00 3.15 -2.78
C ILE A 37 18.21 4.08 -3.67
N PHE A 38 17.13 4.67 -3.17
CA PHE A 38 16.35 5.66 -3.90
C PHE A 38 16.39 7.03 -3.22
N ARG A 39 16.35 8.10 -4.01
CA ARG A 39 16.32 9.49 -3.56
C ARG A 39 15.19 10.22 -4.30
N ARG A 40 14.32 10.89 -3.56
CA ARG A 40 13.31 11.79 -4.15
C ARG A 40 13.98 13.10 -4.59
N HIS A 41 13.54 13.63 -5.73
CA HIS A 41 14.00 14.87 -6.35
C HIS A 41 12.79 15.54 -7.01
N GLU A 42 12.88 16.83 -7.31
CA GLU A 42 11.80 17.60 -7.95
C GLU A 42 11.43 17.04 -9.34
N GLU A 43 12.42 16.51 -10.07
CA GLU A 43 12.28 15.83 -11.37
C GLU A 43 11.82 14.35 -11.26
N GLY A 44 11.58 13.83 -10.05
CA GLY A 44 11.22 12.44 -9.79
C GLY A 44 12.24 11.66 -8.95
N THR A 45 12.16 10.32 -8.97
CA THR A 45 13.00 9.46 -8.09
C THR A 45 14.27 8.99 -8.78
N LYS A 46 15.43 9.39 -8.24
CA LYS A 46 16.77 8.91 -8.64
C LYS A 46 17.08 7.60 -7.90
N TRP A 47 17.74 6.65 -8.56
CA TRP A 47 18.06 5.32 -8.01
C TRP A 47 19.57 5.03 -8.13
N TYR A 48 20.10 4.30 -7.15
CA TYR A 48 21.49 3.90 -7.01
C TYR A 48 21.57 2.42 -6.64
N LEU A 49 22.69 1.75 -6.96
CA LEU A 49 22.93 0.34 -6.67
C LEU A 49 24.35 0.16 -6.14
N LEU A 50 24.49 -0.63 -5.07
CA LEU A 50 25.75 -1.05 -4.49
C LEU A 50 25.66 -2.55 -4.14
N THR A 51 26.78 -3.26 -4.12
CA THR A 51 26.88 -4.48 -3.29
C THR A 51 26.91 -4.10 -1.81
N ARG A 52 26.67 -5.07 -0.93
CA ARG A 52 26.88 -4.88 0.52
C ARG A 52 28.27 -4.33 0.84
N SER A 53 29.32 -4.88 0.23
CA SER A 53 30.70 -4.42 0.41
C SER A 53 30.99 -3.03 -0.17
N GLU A 54 30.42 -2.69 -1.33
CA GLU A 54 30.54 -1.34 -1.93
C GLU A 54 29.89 -0.27 -1.03
N PHE A 55 28.76 -0.58 -0.38
CA PHE A 55 28.12 0.29 0.61
C PHE A 55 28.95 0.41 1.89
N GLU A 56 29.28 -0.72 2.52
CA GLU A 56 30.02 -0.76 3.79
C GLU A 56 31.38 -0.05 3.68
N ALA A 57 32.09 -0.20 2.56
CA ALA A 57 33.33 0.51 2.29
C ALA A 57 33.16 2.03 2.14
N LYS A 58 32.08 2.49 1.48
CA LYS A 58 31.79 3.92 1.26
C LYS A 58 31.31 4.64 2.53
N VAL A 59 30.58 3.96 3.40
CA VAL A 59 30.02 4.56 4.62
C VAL A 59 30.96 4.46 5.83
N LYS A 60 32.02 3.63 5.75
CA LYS A 60 33.03 3.44 6.80
C LYS A 60 33.57 4.79 7.33
N GLY A 61 33.49 4.99 8.64
CA GLY A 61 33.96 6.22 9.32
C GLY A 61 32.93 7.36 9.40
N ASN A 62 31.73 7.22 8.80
CA ASN A 62 30.62 8.15 9.02
C ASN A 62 29.89 7.84 10.34
N THR A 63 29.22 8.85 10.91
CA THR A 63 28.38 8.71 12.11
C THR A 63 27.02 8.10 11.77
N SER A 64 26.38 7.43 12.74
CA SER A 64 25.08 6.77 12.57
C SER A 64 23.95 7.74 12.15
N GLU A 65 24.02 8.99 12.61
CA GLU A 65 22.97 9.98 12.41
C GLU A 65 23.06 10.74 11.08
N ILE A 66 24.13 10.55 10.30
CA ILE A 66 24.21 11.15 8.97
C ILE A 66 23.23 10.46 8.01
N ARG A 67 22.62 11.22 7.09
CA ARG A 67 21.79 10.63 6.03
C ARG A 67 22.63 9.77 5.07
N VAL A 68 22.05 8.67 4.60
CA VAL A 68 22.64 7.78 3.58
C VAL A 68 23.07 8.56 2.33
N GLU A 69 22.28 9.55 1.90
CA GLU A 69 22.59 10.48 0.81
C GLU A 69 23.95 11.17 0.99
N ARG A 70 24.21 11.66 2.22
CA ARG A 70 25.41 12.42 2.57
C ARG A 70 26.60 11.51 2.85
N ALA A 71 26.39 10.35 3.49
CA ALA A 71 27.42 9.32 3.68
C ALA A 71 27.98 8.80 2.34
N LEU A 72 27.13 8.69 1.31
CA LEU A 72 27.51 8.17 0.00
C LEU A 72 27.95 9.24 -1.01
N GLY A 73 27.84 10.53 -0.65
CA GLY A 73 28.28 11.67 -1.45
C GLY A 73 27.41 11.97 -2.68
N LEU A 74 26.10 11.73 -2.61
CA LEU A 74 25.21 11.78 -3.78
C LEU A 74 24.88 13.23 -4.20
N ARG A 75 25.56 13.73 -5.24
CA ARG A 75 25.38 15.10 -5.81
C ARG A 75 24.48 15.12 -7.04
N GLU A 76 23.99 16.31 -7.40
CA GLU A 76 22.91 16.51 -8.37
C GLU A 76 23.33 16.34 -9.85
N HIS A 77 24.50 16.86 -10.22
CA HIS A 77 24.97 17.00 -11.60
C HIS A 77 25.66 15.77 -12.20
N LEU A 78 25.60 14.61 -11.54
CA LEU A 78 26.15 13.35 -12.08
C LEU A 78 25.16 12.71 -13.08
N ALA A 79 25.12 13.29 -14.28
CA ALA A 79 24.32 12.81 -15.40
C ALA A 79 24.73 11.40 -15.86
N SER A 80 23.77 10.66 -16.42
CA SER A 80 23.92 9.24 -16.77
C SER A 80 23.53 8.97 -18.22
N GLU A 81 24.43 8.35 -18.98
CA GLU A 81 24.18 7.81 -20.32
C GLU A 81 23.81 6.32 -20.27
N ALA A 82 23.16 5.80 -21.32
CA ALA A 82 22.75 4.40 -21.40
C ALA A 82 22.88 3.85 -22.83
N PHE A 83 23.41 2.63 -22.95
CA PHE A 83 23.59 1.90 -24.21
C PHE A 83 23.02 0.47 -24.11
N SER A 84 22.53 -0.07 -25.22
CA SER A 84 21.80 -1.34 -25.27
C SER A 84 22.64 -2.51 -25.81
N GLY A 85 22.54 -3.68 -25.16
CA GLY A 85 23.03 -4.95 -25.69
C GLY A 85 22.14 -5.54 -26.79
N ARG A 86 22.59 -6.61 -27.45
CA ARG A 86 21.98 -7.21 -28.67
C ARG A 86 20.59 -7.87 -28.51
N ARG A 87 19.89 -7.71 -27.37
CA ARG A 87 18.46 -8.02 -27.23
C ARG A 87 17.79 -6.90 -26.43
N ALA A 88 16.66 -6.42 -26.93
CA ALA A 88 15.82 -5.48 -26.19
C ALA A 88 15.22 -6.16 -24.93
N PRO A 89 14.99 -5.41 -23.84
CA PRO A 89 14.23 -5.93 -22.71
C PRO A 89 12.76 -6.22 -23.11
N PRO A 90 12.06 -7.11 -22.37
CA PRO A 90 10.61 -7.27 -22.51
C PRO A 90 9.87 -5.94 -22.34
N GLN A 91 8.81 -5.70 -23.12
CA GLN A 91 8.07 -4.42 -23.14
C GLN A 91 7.49 -4.00 -21.77
N SER A 92 7.33 -4.93 -20.82
CA SER A 92 6.89 -4.68 -19.45
C SER A 92 7.98 -4.15 -18.49
N LEU A 93 9.25 -4.18 -18.91
CA LEU A 93 10.41 -3.71 -18.14
C LEU A 93 11.01 -2.46 -18.81
N ARG A 94 11.03 -1.34 -18.09
CA ARG A 94 11.66 -0.09 -18.56
C ARG A 94 13.01 0.07 -17.89
N VAL A 95 14.06 0.26 -18.68
CA VAL A 95 15.36 0.73 -18.17
C VAL A 95 15.18 2.18 -17.77
N VAL A 96 15.38 2.51 -16.48
CA VAL A 96 15.08 3.85 -15.94
C VAL A 96 16.30 4.77 -15.93
N LYS A 97 17.51 4.25 -15.59
CA LYS A 97 18.81 4.86 -15.97
C LYS A 97 19.98 3.92 -15.64
N ALA A 98 21.17 4.25 -16.15
CA ALA A 98 22.42 3.58 -15.78
C ALA A 98 22.94 4.08 -14.41
N LEU A 99 23.82 3.29 -13.79
CA LEU A 99 24.23 3.45 -12.40
C LEU A 99 25.75 3.60 -12.31
N ALA A 100 26.21 4.62 -11.59
CA ALA A 100 27.63 4.90 -11.45
C ALA A 100 28.04 5.15 -9.99
N LEU A 101 28.78 4.19 -9.44
CA LEU A 101 30.03 4.44 -8.72
C LEU A 101 30.82 3.12 -8.63
N ASN A 102 32.08 3.16 -9.04
CA ASN A 102 33.13 2.12 -8.98
C ASN A 102 32.89 0.74 -9.64
N SER A 103 31.67 0.40 -10.05
CA SER A 103 31.40 -0.78 -10.89
C SER A 103 30.96 -0.35 -12.31
N PRO A 104 31.90 -0.18 -13.26
CA PRO A 104 31.54 0.16 -14.64
C PRO A 104 30.61 -0.92 -15.22
N ASN A 105 29.69 -0.49 -16.09
CA ASN A 105 28.77 -1.32 -16.87
C ASN A 105 27.55 -1.96 -16.15
N ARG A 106 27.22 -1.67 -14.88
CA ARG A 106 26.02 -2.24 -14.22
C ARG A 106 24.72 -1.46 -14.54
N VAL A 107 23.61 -2.19 -14.73
CA VAL A 107 22.27 -1.65 -15.07
C VAL A 107 21.18 -2.33 -14.24
N VAL A 108 20.16 -1.58 -13.81
CA VAL A 108 18.95 -2.09 -13.13
C VAL A 108 17.72 -2.00 -14.04
N PHE A 109 16.89 -3.04 -14.00
CA PHE A 109 15.58 -3.10 -14.66
C PHE A 109 14.48 -2.99 -13.61
N VAL A 110 13.56 -2.03 -13.79
CA VAL A 110 12.33 -1.90 -12.99
C VAL A 110 11.09 -2.20 -13.83
N GLN A 111 10.06 -2.72 -13.18
CA GLN A 111 8.74 -2.90 -13.78
C GLN A 111 8.05 -1.54 -13.92
N ALA A 112 7.70 -1.16 -15.14
CA ALA A 112 7.33 0.21 -15.48
C ALA A 112 6.10 0.76 -14.71
N LYS A 113 5.13 -0.12 -14.39
CA LYS A 113 3.89 0.23 -13.67
C LYS A 113 3.99 0.19 -12.14
N THR A 114 5.09 -0.30 -11.56
CA THR A 114 5.17 -0.56 -10.10
C THR A 114 6.46 -0.05 -9.45
N GLY A 115 7.46 0.39 -10.22
CA GLY A 115 8.78 0.81 -9.72
C GLY A 115 9.62 -0.32 -9.13
N VAL A 116 9.09 -1.55 -9.03
CA VAL A 116 9.77 -2.70 -8.42
C VAL A 116 10.96 -3.13 -9.27
N VAL A 117 12.14 -3.23 -8.65
CA VAL A 117 13.34 -3.84 -9.26
C VAL A 117 13.06 -5.30 -9.58
N ARG A 118 13.31 -5.71 -10.83
CA ARG A 118 13.07 -7.07 -11.33
C ARG A 118 14.32 -7.79 -11.82
N ALA A 119 15.36 -7.07 -12.22
CA ALA A 119 16.64 -7.65 -12.63
C ALA A 119 17.80 -6.64 -12.53
N ILE A 120 19.01 -7.16 -12.52
CA ILE A 120 20.28 -6.42 -12.62
C ILE A 120 21.12 -7.10 -13.70
N GLY A 121 21.89 -6.34 -14.49
CA GLY A 121 22.76 -6.88 -15.55
C GLY A 121 24.01 -6.05 -15.80
N THR A 122 24.86 -6.54 -16.72
CA THR A 122 26.14 -5.92 -17.09
C THR A 122 26.29 -5.72 -18.60
N LEU A 123 26.90 -4.59 -18.99
CA LEU A 123 27.32 -4.29 -20.36
C LEU A 123 28.74 -4.82 -20.65
N GLN A 124 29.05 -5.10 -21.91
CA GLN A 124 30.44 -5.19 -22.41
C GLN A 124 30.68 -4.04 -23.39
N PRO A 125 31.86 -3.39 -23.40
CA PRO A 125 32.19 -2.38 -24.40
C PRO A 125 32.14 -2.95 -25.82
N ALA A 126 31.67 -2.14 -26.78
CA ALA A 126 31.95 -2.39 -28.19
C ALA A 126 33.46 -2.14 -28.46
N GLY A 127 34.06 -2.96 -29.33
CA GLY A 127 35.50 -2.90 -29.58
C GLY A 127 35.96 -1.57 -30.17
N SER A 128 37.11 -1.08 -29.72
CA SER A 128 37.69 0.19 -30.17
C SER A 128 38.12 0.17 -31.63
N ALA A 129 37.60 1.11 -32.41
CA ALA A 129 38.24 1.54 -33.66
C ALA A 129 39.54 2.31 -33.34
N LYS A 130 40.55 2.19 -34.20
CA LYS A 130 41.89 2.75 -33.96
C LYS A 130 42.01 4.20 -34.43
N ALA A 131 42.73 5.02 -33.66
CA ALA A 131 43.45 6.21 -34.14
C ALA A 131 44.65 6.50 -33.21
N GLY A 132 45.72 7.09 -33.75
CA GLY A 132 46.90 7.54 -32.99
C GLY A 132 48.02 6.50 -32.83
N ALA A 133 49.26 6.90 -33.14
CA ALA A 133 50.50 6.19 -32.80
C ALA A 133 51.22 6.93 -31.65
N PRO A 134 52.21 6.31 -30.99
CA PRO A 134 53.59 6.62 -31.43
C PRO A 134 54.61 5.45 -31.37
N LEU A 135 55.68 5.62 -32.16
CA LEU A 135 57.09 5.22 -31.98
C LEU A 135 57.50 3.81 -31.48
N LYS A 136 58.39 3.17 -32.29
CA LYS A 136 59.71 2.54 -31.94
C LYS A 136 59.95 2.15 -30.46
N GLN A 137 60.51 0.99 -30.08
CA GLN A 137 61.16 -0.18 -30.76
C GLN A 137 61.42 -1.26 -29.64
N VAL A 138 61.99 -2.49 -29.76
CA VAL A 138 62.66 -3.34 -30.78
C VAL A 138 62.32 -4.83 -30.44
N GLY A 139 62.74 -5.82 -31.26
CA GLY A 139 63.29 -7.08 -30.72
C GLY A 139 62.50 -8.40 -30.88
N ARG A 140 63.19 -9.46 -31.32
CA ARG A 140 62.81 -10.91 -31.41
C ARG A 140 64.00 -11.73 -30.84
N PRO A 141 63.96 -13.07 -30.62
CA PRO A 141 63.08 -14.15 -31.16
C PRO A 141 62.28 -14.93 -30.09
N SER A 142 61.24 -15.76 -30.33
CA SER A 142 60.79 -16.69 -31.42
C SER A 142 61.17 -18.17 -31.22
N ILE A 143 60.17 -19.03 -30.92
CA ILE A 143 60.19 -20.49 -31.19
C ILE A 143 58.92 -20.90 -31.97
N LYS A 144 59.02 -22.02 -32.71
CA LYS A 144 58.11 -22.56 -33.76
C LYS A 144 57.22 -23.69 -33.17
N LYS A 145 56.16 -24.29 -33.76
CA LYS A 145 55.30 -24.19 -34.98
C LYS A 145 54.03 -25.05 -34.67
N ALA A 146 52.78 -24.67 -35.01
CA ALA A 146 52.00 -24.97 -36.25
C ALA A 146 51.71 -26.47 -36.54
N PRO A 147 50.72 -26.86 -37.41
CA PRO A 147 49.60 -26.12 -38.05
C PRO A 147 48.25 -26.54 -37.40
N VAL A 148 47.02 -26.69 -37.97
CA VAL A 148 46.29 -26.57 -39.27
C VAL A 148 44.84 -26.07 -38.93
N ARG A 149 43.74 -25.99 -39.72
CA ARG A 149 43.32 -26.29 -41.12
C ARG A 149 42.34 -25.16 -41.59
N LYS A 150 41.40 -25.37 -42.54
CA LYS A 150 40.41 -24.35 -43.01
C LYS A 150 39.11 -24.93 -43.60
N ALA A 151 37.98 -24.21 -43.46
CA ALA A 151 36.86 -24.03 -44.43
C ALA A 151 35.94 -22.88 -43.90
N ALA A 152 35.31 -21.92 -44.61
CA ALA A 152 34.94 -21.65 -46.02
C ALA A 152 33.63 -22.34 -46.51
N LYS A 153 32.67 -21.71 -47.21
CA LYS A 153 32.33 -20.28 -47.52
C LYS A 153 30.90 -20.23 -48.19
N LYS A 154 30.31 -19.04 -48.38
CA LYS A 154 29.12 -18.67 -49.22
C LYS A 154 27.70 -18.97 -48.64
N THR A 155 26.55 -18.59 -49.24
CA THR A 155 26.00 -17.29 -49.79
C THR A 155 24.61 -17.57 -50.44
N ALA A 156 23.53 -16.82 -50.13
CA ALA A 156 22.29 -16.69 -50.95
C ALA A 156 21.38 -15.53 -50.48
N ALA A 157 20.37 -15.11 -51.27
CA ALA A 157 19.45 -13.98 -50.98
C ALA A 157 18.11 -14.03 -51.78
N ARG A 158 17.26 -12.97 -51.67
CA ARG A 158 15.92 -12.71 -52.30
C ARG A 158 14.72 -13.28 -51.46
N ARG A 159 13.47 -12.77 -51.48
CA ARG A 159 12.80 -11.74 -52.33
C ARG A 159 11.51 -11.12 -51.69
N ALA A 160 11.30 -9.80 -51.87
CA ALA A 160 10.06 -9.00 -52.09
C ALA A 160 8.71 -9.13 -51.28
N MET A 161 8.26 -8.01 -50.67
CA MET A 161 7.09 -7.10 -50.98
C MET A 161 5.72 -7.66 -51.49
N PRO A 162 4.54 -6.94 -51.37
CA PRO A 162 4.28 -5.52 -51.03
C PRO A 162 3.08 -5.18 -50.06
N ARG A 163 2.72 -3.89 -50.01
CA ARG A 163 1.80 -3.08 -49.17
C ARG A 163 0.27 -3.23 -49.43
N ASN A 164 -0.57 -2.71 -48.50
CA ASN A 164 -1.57 -1.62 -48.73
C ASN A 164 -2.20 -1.10 -47.39
N ALA A 165 -2.29 0.23 -47.15
CA ALA A 165 -3.45 1.14 -47.27
C ALA A 165 -4.55 0.94 -46.18
N VAL A 166 -4.68 1.78 -45.13
CA VAL A 166 -5.18 3.18 -45.02
C VAL A 166 -6.72 3.30 -45.07
N GLY A 167 -7.35 3.73 -43.96
CA GLY A 167 -8.80 4.03 -43.89
C GLY A 167 -9.30 4.48 -42.50
N ARG A 168 -10.05 5.59 -42.46
CA ARG A 168 -10.86 6.10 -41.32
C ARG A 168 -12.24 5.41 -41.30
N ASP A 169 -13.13 5.54 -40.32
CA ASP A 169 -13.08 5.83 -38.87
C ASP A 169 -14.54 5.65 -38.37
N ILE A 170 -14.78 4.80 -37.36
CA ILE A 170 -16.13 4.58 -36.80
C ILE A 170 -16.02 4.40 -35.27
N SER A 171 -16.83 5.18 -34.57
CA SER A 171 -16.90 5.27 -33.11
C SER A 171 -17.74 4.14 -32.47
N ALA A 172 -17.91 4.21 -31.15
CA ALA A 172 -18.81 3.40 -30.31
C ALA A 172 -18.58 1.86 -30.20
N GLN A 173 -18.11 1.13 -31.22
CA GLN A 173 -18.10 -0.35 -31.15
C GLN A 173 -16.84 -1.01 -30.56
N LYS A 174 -15.68 -0.34 -30.50
CA LYS A 174 -14.43 -0.97 -29.99
C LYS A 174 -14.30 -1.09 -28.47
N ALA A 175 -15.26 -0.59 -27.68
CA ALA A 175 -15.28 -0.76 -26.22
C ALA A 175 -15.51 -2.23 -25.78
N ARG A 176 -16.13 -3.07 -26.61
CA ARG A 176 -16.39 -4.50 -26.30
C ARG A 176 -15.16 -5.42 -26.36
N ALA A 177 -14.01 -4.93 -26.81
CA ALA A 177 -12.80 -5.75 -27.00
C ALA A 177 -12.01 -6.06 -25.72
N ALA A 178 -12.43 -5.57 -24.55
CA ALA A 178 -11.73 -5.75 -23.28
C ALA A 178 -11.97 -7.11 -22.58
N GLY A 179 -12.88 -7.95 -23.08
CA GLY A 179 -13.09 -9.32 -22.58
C GLY A 179 -13.74 -9.44 -21.20
N ILE A 180 -13.98 -8.33 -20.48
CA ILE A 180 -14.81 -8.32 -19.27
C ILE A 180 -16.28 -8.48 -19.69
N THR A 181 -16.71 -9.73 -19.85
CA THR A 181 -18.11 -10.07 -19.64
C THR A 181 -18.45 -9.75 -18.20
N PHE A 182 -19.35 -8.80 -17.97
CA PHE A 182 -20.13 -8.79 -16.74
C PHE A 182 -20.87 -10.14 -16.72
N ALA A 183 -20.48 -11.03 -15.82
CA ALA A 183 -21.28 -12.20 -15.55
C ALA A 183 -22.62 -11.73 -14.98
N GLU A 184 -23.71 -12.38 -15.37
CA GLU A 184 -24.89 -12.38 -14.50
C GLU A 184 -24.44 -12.87 -13.12
N PRO A 185 -24.91 -12.24 -12.03
CA PRO A 185 -24.33 -12.45 -10.72
C PRO A 185 -24.34 -13.93 -10.37
N THR A 186 -23.15 -14.51 -10.21
CA THR A 186 -22.99 -15.88 -9.71
C THR A 186 -23.20 -15.92 -8.19
N SER A 187 -24.19 -15.16 -7.73
CA SER A 187 -24.70 -15.17 -6.38
C SER A 187 -25.31 -16.55 -6.12
N GLN A 188 -24.84 -17.21 -5.06
CA GLN A 188 -25.79 -17.87 -4.18
C GLN A 188 -26.86 -16.81 -3.86
N PRO A 189 -28.13 -16.98 -4.29
CA PRO A 189 -29.13 -15.93 -4.11
C PRO A 189 -29.17 -15.54 -2.64
N ILE A 190 -29.26 -14.23 -2.36
CA ILE A 190 -29.42 -13.72 -1.00
C ILE A 190 -30.58 -14.51 -0.39
N PRO A 191 -30.35 -15.34 0.66
CA PRO A 191 -31.37 -16.25 1.14
C PRO A 191 -32.61 -15.47 1.54
N SER A 192 -33.77 -15.87 1.00
CA SER A 192 -35.06 -15.28 1.35
C SER A 192 -35.29 -15.37 2.86
N GLU A 193 -36.10 -14.45 3.40
CA GLU A 193 -36.42 -14.39 4.82
C GLU A 193 -36.78 -15.78 5.38
N GLY A 194 -36.01 -16.17 6.38
CA GLY A 194 -35.95 -17.52 6.92
C GLY A 194 -34.91 -17.55 8.03
N ASN A 195 -35.05 -18.49 8.96
CA ASN A 195 -34.25 -18.51 10.18
C ASN A 195 -32.85 -19.13 9.94
N HIS A 196 -32.01 -18.44 9.16
CA HIS A 196 -30.63 -18.82 8.91
C HIS A 196 -29.76 -18.53 10.14
N PRO A 197 -28.79 -19.38 10.51
CA PRO A 197 -27.90 -19.17 11.66
C PRO A 197 -26.84 -18.06 11.44
N TYR A 198 -27.05 -17.20 10.45
CA TYR A 198 -26.17 -16.10 10.06
C TYR A 198 -26.99 -14.99 9.40
N THR A 199 -26.53 -13.75 9.53
CA THR A 199 -27.02 -12.61 8.74
C THR A 199 -26.04 -12.25 7.62
N LEU A 200 -26.49 -11.53 6.60
CA LEU A 200 -25.67 -11.01 5.50
C LEU A 200 -25.57 -9.47 5.60
N VAL A 201 -24.37 -8.98 5.86
CA VAL A 201 -24.08 -7.54 5.98
C VAL A 201 -23.54 -7.00 4.64
N PRO A 202 -24.19 -5.99 4.02
CA PRO A 202 -23.70 -5.39 2.78
C PRO A 202 -22.52 -4.45 3.05
N VAL A 203 -21.43 -4.65 2.32
CA VAL A 203 -20.21 -3.83 2.34
C VAL A 203 -20.00 -3.24 0.95
N TYR A 204 -20.25 -1.94 0.82
CA TYR A 204 -19.88 -1.18 -0.38
C TYR A 204 -18.36 -1.02 -0.43
N PHE A 205 -17.73 -1.13 -1.60
CA PHE A 205 -16.28 -0.95 -1.72
C PHE A 205 -15.87 -0.04 -2.89
N GLY A 206 -14.78 0.68 -2.67
CA GLY A 206 -13.89 1.20 -3.71
C GLY A 206 -12.53 0.53 -3.62
N THR A 207 -11.92 0.17 -4.75
CA THR A 207 -10.58 -0.44 -4.76
C THR A 207 -9.78 -0.06 -5.99
N ASP A 208 -8.48 0.16 -5.81
CA ASP A 208 -7.49 0.28 -6.89
C ASP A 208 -6.60 -0.98 -7.04
N ARG A 209 -7.09 -2.13 -6.55
CA ARG A 209 -6.48 -3.45 -6.74
C ARG A 209 -6.78 -4.00 -8.14
N GLU A 210 -5.82 -4.74 -8.67
CA GLU A 210 -6.00 -5.56 -9.88
C GLU A 210 -7.07 -6.64 -9.63
N PRO A 211 -8.10 -6.77 -10.48
CA PRO A 211 -9.07 -7.86 -10.36
C PRO A 211 -8.41 -9.20 -10.70
N GLU A 212 -8.65 -10.21 -9.87
CA GLU A 212 -8.16 -11.58 -10.07
C GLU A 212 -9.38 -12.52 -10.25
N GLY A 213 -9.40 -13.30 -11.34
CA GLY A 213 -10.42 -14.31 -11.63
C GLY A 213 -10.94 -14.31 -13.08
N THR A 214 -11.42 -15.48 -13.52
CA THR A 214 -12.11 -15.68 -14.81
C THR A 214 -13.20 -16.73 -14.64
N GLY A 215 -14.47 -16.37 -14.87
CA GLY A 215 -15.60 -17.30 -14.82
C GLY A 215 -16.18 -17.58 -13.43
N GLY A 216 -16.32 -16.56 -12.57
CA GLY A 216 -16.95 -16.70 -11.25
C GLY A 216 -16.92 -15.40 -10.44
N ILE A 217 -17.00 -15.50 -9.11
CA ILE A 217 -16.88 -14.36 -8.18
C ILE A 217 -15.62 -13.54 -8.49
N VAL A 218 -15.76 -12.23 -8.67
CA VAL A 218 -14.61 -11.33 -8.88
C VAL A 218 -13.85 -11.21 -7.57
N THR A 219 -12.55 -11.53 -7.59
CA THR A 219 -11.66 -11.28 -6.44
C THR A 219 -10.69 -10.15 -6.76
N PHE A 220 -9.97 -9.65 -5.75
CA PHE A 220 -9.04 -8.54 -5.91
C PHE A 220 -7.68 -8.84 -5.29
N GLY A 221 -6.65 -8.66 -6.12
CA GLY A 221 -5.30 -9.09 -5.86
C GLY A 221 -4.49 -8.21 -4.92
N LYS A 222 -3.18 -8.48 -4.93
CA LYS A 222 -2.13 -7.74 -4.21
C LYS A 222 -1.36 -6.74 -5.08
N ASN A 223 -1.77 -6.59 -6.33
CA ASN A 223 -1.22 -5.62 -7.29
C ASN A 223 -2.20 -4.46 -7.45
N ARG A 224 -1.72 -3.30 -7.94
CA ARG A 224 -2.57 -2.20 -8.40
C ARG A 224 -3.18 -2.54 -9.76
N ASP A 225 -4.41 -2.10 -9.99
CA ASP A 225 -5.05 -2.21 -11.31
C ASP A 225 -4.16 -1.59 -12.40
N PRO A 226 -3.82 -2.33 -13.47
CA PRO A 226 -2.90 -1.85 -14.50
C PRO A 226 -3.47 -0.73 -15.38
N GLU A 227 -4.74 -0.38 -15.24
CA GLU A 227 -5.41 0.76 -15.89
C GLU A 227 -5.52 2.00 -14.97
N GLU A 228 -5.03 1.92 -13.73
CA GLU A 228 -5.11 2.97 -12.69
C GLU A 228 -6.54 3.45 -12.39
N LYS A 229 -7.52 2.54 -12.52
CA LYS A 229 -8.93 2.80 -12.21
C LYS A 229 -9.29 2.44 -10.78
N ILE A 230 -10.27 3.17 -10.23
CA ILE A 230 -10.99 2.76 -9.02
C ILE A 230 -12.18 1.91 -9.48
N ARG A 231 -12.25 0.66 -9.04
CA ARG A 231 -13.42 -0.20 -9.23
C ARG A 231 -14.34 -0.07 -8.02
N LEU A 232 -15.63 -0.01 -8.29
CA LEU A 232 -16.69 0.16 -7.30
C LEU A 232 -17.52 -1.12 -7.24
N GLY A 233 -18.19 -1.38 -6.13
CA GLY A 233 -19.02 -2.58 -5.98
C GLY A 233 -19.63 -2.77 -4.61
N CYS A 234 -20.29 -3.91 -4.42
CA CYS A 234 -20.79 -4.38 -3.13
C CYS A 234 -20.39 -5.85 -2.93
N CYS A 235 -20.12 -6.22 -1.68
CA CYS A 235 -19.93 -7.59 -1.22
C CYS A 235 -20.88 -7.85 -0.05
N HIS A 236 -21.46 -9.03 0.05
CA HIS A 236 -22.09 -9.47 1.29
C HIS A 236 -21.09 -10.22 2.19
N VAL A 237 -21.18 -9.98 3.50
CA VAL A 237 -20.40 -10.68 4.53
C VAL A 237 -21.35 -11.46 5.43
N SER A 238 -21.18 -12.77 5.54
CA SER A 238 -21.93 -13.56 6.52
C SER A 238 -21.37 -13.32 7.93
N ILE A 239 -22.26 -13.08 8.91
CA ILE A 239 -21.93 -13.01 10.34
C ILE A 239 -22.78 -14.06 11.07
N PRO A 240 -22.18 -15.03 11.79
CA PRO A 240 -22.93 -16.10 12.47
C PRO A 240 -23.65 -15.57 13.72
N ILE A 241 -24.97 -15.78 13.83
CA ILE A 241 -25.79 -15.13 14.87
C ILE A 241 -25.43 -15.66 16.27
N ASP A 242 -25.45 -16.98 16.47
CA ASP A 242 -25.25 -17.60 17.78
C ASP A 242 -23.76 -17.84 18.14
N HIS A 243 -22.83 -17.57 17.21
CA HIS A 243 -21.41 -17.92 17.35
C HIS A 243 -20.46 -16.72 17.16
N HIS A 244 -20.94 -15.53 16.77
CA HIS A 244 -20.07 -14.37 16.65
C HIS A 244 -19.69 -13.78 18.01
N THR A 245 -18.39 -13.55 18.22
CA THR A 245 -17.85 -12.79 19.35
C THR A 245 -17.46 -11.40 18.87
N MET A 246 -17.95 -10.36 19.56
CA MET A 246 -17.66 -8.96 19.21
C MET A 246 -16.16 -8.72 19.01
N GLY A 247 -15.78 -8.34 17.79
CA GLY A 247 -14.41 -8.03 17.39
C GLY A 247 -13.61 -9.16 16.74
N GLU A 248 -14.07 -10.40 16.82
CA GLU A 248 -13.42 -11.54 16.16
C GLU A 248 -13.58 -11.52 14.63
N LEU A 249 -12.82 -12.39 13.95
CA LEU A 249 -13.04 -12.70 12.53
C LEU A 249 -12.96 -14.21 12.33
N GLU A 250 -13.96 -14.88 12.89
CA GLU A 250 -14.09 -16.34 12.95
C GLU A 250 -13.83 -16.94 11.57
N SER A 251 -12.86 -17.84 11.52
CA SER A 251 -12.37 -18.48 10.29
C SER A 251 -11.90 -19.89 10.65
N PRO A 252 -11.96 -20.86 9.72
CA PRO A 252 -11.66 -22.26 10.01
C PRO A 252 -10.25 -22.44 10.58
N LYS A 253 -10.14 -22.97 11.80
CA LYS A 253 -8.87 -23.15 12.51
C LYS A 253 -8.24 -24.48 12.09
N TRP A 254 -7.25 -24.41 11.19
CA TRP A 254 -6.50 -25.58 10.72
C TRP A 254 -5.92 -26.44 11.85
N TYR A 255 -5.53 -25.83 12.97
CA TYR A 255 -5.02 -26.51 14.17
C TYR A 255 -6.10 -27.22 15.00
N ARG A 256 -7.38 -27.03 14.66
CA ARG A 256 -8.54 -27.81 15.14
C ARG A 256 -9.06 -28.79 14.07
N LEU A 257 -8.34 -28.94 12.95
CA LEU A 257 -8.77 -29.67 11.76
C LEU A 257 -10.06 -29.11 11.10
N GLU A 258 -10.40 -27.86 11.39
CA GLU A 258 -11.49 -27.12 10.74
C GLU A 258 -11.00 -26.63 9.37
N PHE A 259 -11.36 -27.34 8.28
CA PHE A 259 -10.97 -26.98 6.91
C PHE A 259 -12.12 -26.45 6.04
N LYS A 260 -13.38 -26.68 6.44
CA LYS A 260 -14.57 -26.26 5.68
C LYS A 260 -15.02 -24.86 6.13
N ARG A 261 -15.23 -23.95 5.16
CA ARG A 261 -15.93 -22.68 5.39
C ARG A 261 -17.40 -22.97 5.71
N ASP A 262 -17.91 -22.38 6.78
CA ASP A 262 -19.25 -22.63 7.33
C ASP A 262 -19.81 -21.29 7.86
N PRO A 263 -20.85 -20.70 7.24
CA PRO A 263 -21.36 -19.38 7.61
C PRO A 263 -22.05 -19.37 8.98
N ALA A 264 -22.46 -20.52 9.52
CA ALA A 264 -23.03 -20.65 10.87
C ALA A 264 -21.99 -20.52 11.99
N LYS A 265 -20.68 -20.48 11.65
CA LYS A 265 -19.56 -20.43 12.60
C LYS A 265 -18.47 -19.44 12.25
N HIS A 266 -18.48 -18.91 11.02
CA HIS A 266 -17.38 -18.12 10.48
C HIS A 266 -17.90 -16.85 9.82
N VAL A 267 -17.19 -15.75 10.06
CA VAL A 267 -17.34 -14.54 9.25
C VAL A 267 -16.75 -14.81 7.87
N LEU A 268 -17.54 -14.76 6.80
CA LEU A 268 -17.10 -15.10 5.43
C LEU A 268 -17.48 -14.01 4.43
N LEU A 269 -16.66 -13.85 3.39
CA LEU A 269 -17.07 -13.18 2.17
C LEU A 269 -18.04 -14.10 1.41
N TRP A 270 -19.28 -13.65 1.20
CA TRP A 270 -20.34 -14.40 0.53
C TRP A 270 -20.28 -14.21 -1.00
N ASP A 271 -20.20 -12.96 -1.44
CA ASP A 271 -20.10 -12.58 -2.85
C ASP A 271 -19.24 -11.32 -3.06
N THR A 272 -18.97 -11.02 -4.33
CA THR A 272 -18.41 -9.74 -4.78
C THR A 272 -19.07 -9.36 -6.11
N THR A 273 -19.81 -8.25 -6.11
CA THR A 273 -20.44 -7.68 -7.30
C THR A 273 -19.75 -6.36 -7.64
N VAL A 274 -19.10 -6.29 -8.81
CA VAL A 274 -18.56 -5.02 -9.35
C VAL A 274 -19.70 -4.23 -9.98
N LEU A 275 -19.82 -2.94 -9.63
CA LEU A 275 -20.91 -2.06 -10.04
C LEU A 275 -20.38 -0.87 -10.84
N GLU A 276 -21.09 -0.51 -11.91
CA GLU A 276 -20.88 0.78 -12.57
C GLU A 276 -21.18 1.95 -11.62
N PRO A 277 -20.46 3.09 -11.72
CA PRO A 277 -20.49 4.13 -10.69
C PRO A 277 -21.89 4.63 -10.33
N ASP A 278 -22.77 4.81 -11.32
CA ASP A 278 -24.09 5.38 -11.08
C ASP A 278 -25.04 4.37 -10.40
N SER A 279 -24.84 3.07 -10.62
CA SER A 279 -25.47 2.01 -9.83
C SER A 279 -24.92 2.00 -8.40
N PHE A 280 -23.59 1.93 -8.23
CA PHE A 280 -22.95 1.96 -6.91
C PHE A 280 -23.45 3.12 -6.04
N TYR A 281 -23.46 4.35 -6.58
CA TYR A 281 -23.92 5.51 -5.80
C TYR A 281 -25.44 5.59 -5.66
N ARG A 282 -26.24 4.97 -6.54
CA ARG A 282 -27.70 4.83 -6.36
C ARG A 282 -28.00 3.90 -5.18
N ASP A 283 -27.35 2.75 -5.15
CA ASP A 283 -27.59 1.70 -4.16
C ASP A 283 -27.04 2.12 -2.79
N LEU A 284 -25.87 2.76 -2.77
CA LEU A 284 -25.32 3.42 -1.58
C LEU A 284 -26.29 4.49 -1.01
N ARG A 285 -26.92 5.32 -1.86
CA ARG A 285 -27.95 6.28 -1.44
C ARG A 285 -29.19 5.59 -0.87
N ALA A 286 -29.56 4.41 -1.36
CA ALA A 286 -30.69 3.66 -0.83
C ALA A 286 -30.38 3.16 0.60
N GLN A 287 -29.21 2.54 0.80
CA GLN A 287 -28.77 2.07 2.13
C GLN A 287 -28.58 3.21 3.14
N VAL A 288 -28.11 4.37 2.70
CA VAL A 288 -28.05 5.56 3.56
C VAL A 288 -29.46 6.00 3.97
N ARG A 289 -30.40 6.08 3.02
CA ARG A 289 -31.77 6.56 3.25
C ARG A 289 -32.65 5.63 4.09
N SER A 290 -32.37 4.33 4.11
CA SER A 290 -33.08 3.38 4.99
C SER A 290 -32.61 3.46 6.45
N SER A 291 -31.45 4.07 6.72
CA SER A 291 -30.94 4.27 8.08
C SER A 291 -31.53 5.53 8.73
N ALA A 292 -31.94 5.41 10.01
CA ALA A 292 -32.56 6.51 10.76
C ALA A 292 -31.67 7.76 10.83
N ASP A 293 -30.37 7.58 11.04
CA ASP A 293 -29.37 8.65 11.16
C ASP A 293 -28.87 9.15 9.79
N LYS A 294 -29.36 8.57 8.67
CA LYS A 294 -28.87 8.77 7.29
C LYS A 294 -27.34 8.71 7.21
N ALA A 295 -26.78 7.67 7.82
CA ALA A 295 -25.37 7.59 8.12
C ALA A 295 -24.59 6.70 7.15
N ALA A 296 -23.29 6.98 7.03
CA ALA A 296 -22.32 6.10 6.39
C ALA A 296 -20.98 6.12 7.15
N PHE A 297 -20.20 5.04 7.08
CA PHE A 297 -18.80 5.08 7.46
C PHE A 297 -17.89 4.59 6.33
N VAL A 298 -16.73 5.23 6.18
CA VAL A 298 -15.65 4.80 5.27
C VAL A 298 -14.49 4.23 6.08
N PHE A 299 -14.24 2.93 5.98
CA PHE A 299 -13.07 2.27 6.55
C PHE A 299 -11.93 2.17 5.53
N ILE A 300 -10.69 2.44 5.97
CA ILE A 300 -9.47 2.19 5.19
C ILE A 300 -8.47 1.36 6.01
N HIS A 301 -8.10 0.20 5.45
CA HIS A 301 -7.31 -0.81 6.15
C HIS A 301 -5.81 -0.47 6.22
N GLY A 302 -5.11 -1.15 7.15
CA GLY A 302 -3.65 -1.07 7.32
C GLY A 302 -2.86 -1.81 6.25
N PHE A 303 -1.54 -1.94 6.46
CA PHE A 303 -0.70 -2.78 5.60
C PHE A 303 -0.94 -4.28 5.84
N ASN A 304 -0.44 -5.15 4.97
CA ASN A 304 -0.54 -6.62 5.12
C ASN A 304 -1.99 -7.20 5.12
N VAL A 305 -2.98 -6.52 4.55
CA VAL A 305 -4.39 -6.96 4.48
C VAL A 305 -4.81 -7.34 3.04
N SER A 306 -5.44 -8.50 2.86
CA SER A 306 -6.08 -8.91 1.60
C SER A 306 -7.43 -8.20 1.39
N PHE A 307 -7.97 -8.22 0.16
CA PHE A 307 -9.31 -7.68 -0.09
C PHE A 307 -10.37 -8.38 0.78
N GLU A 308 -10.37 -9.72 0.79
CA GLU A 308 -11.29 -10.54 1.59
C GLU A 308 -11.24 -10.18 3.08
N ASN A 309 -10.06 -10.05 3.69
CA ASN A 309 -9.95 -9.69 5.10
C ASN A 309 -10.37 -8.25 5.40
N ALA A 310 -10.16 -7.31 4.46
CA ALA A 310 -10.63 -5.94 4.59
C ALA A 310 -12.17 -5.86 4.52
N VAL A 311 -12.80 -6.60 3.59
CA VAL A 311 -14.26 -6.69 3.48
C VAL A 311 -14.87 -7.36 4.71
N ARG A 312 -14.35 -8.54 5.13
CA ARG A 312 -14.78 -9.24 6.35
C ARG A 312 -14.71 -8.34 7.59
N ARG A 313 -13.60 -7.61 7.78
CA ARG A 313 -13.44 -6.63 8.89
C ARG A 313 -14.44 -5.47 8.79
N THR A 314 -14.78 -5.01 7.59
CA THR A 314 -15.77 -3.94 7.40
C THR A 314 -17.19 -4.41 7.74
N GLY A 315 -17.56 -5.65 7.35
CA GLY A 315 -18.85 -6.25 7.66
C GLY A 315 -19.04 -6.52 9.17
N GLN A 316 -18.03 -7.11 9.82
CA GLN A 316 -18.03 -7.27 11.28
C GLN A 316 -18.13 -5.93 12.01
N MET A 317 -17.36 -4.91 11.61
CA MET A 317 -17.48 -3.57 12.21
C MET A 317 -18.88 -2.98 12.08
N ALA A 318 -19.56 -3.18 10.95
CA ALA A 318 -20.92 -2.70 10.77
C ALA A 318 -21.93 -3.45 11.66
N TYR A 319 -21.75 -4.76 11.85
CA TYR A 319 -22.57 -5.59 12.73
C TYR A 319 -22.38 -5.22 14.22
N ASP A 320 -21.14 -5.25 14.70
CA ASP A 320 -20.80 -5.04 16.12
C ASP A 320 -21.08 -3.62 16.61
N LEU A 321 -21.01 -2.62 15.72
CA LEU A 321 -21.37 -1.24 16.03
C LEU A 321 -22.88 -0.97 15.85
N ASN A 322 -23.67 -2.01 15.56
CA ASN A 322 -25.10 -1.95 15.20
C ASN A 322 -25.38 -0.79 14.22
N PHE A 323 -24.57 -0.73 13.16
CA PHE A 323 -24.53 0.40 12.24
C PHE A 323 -25.48 0.16 11.06
N GLY A 324 -26.76 0.51 11.25
CA GLY A 324 -27.78 0.42 10.19
C GLY A 324 -27.57 1.34 8.98
N GLY A 325 -26.55 2.22 9.02
CA GLY A 325 -26.13 3.04 7.88
C GLY A 325 -25.36 2.25 6.82
N ALA A 326 -24.79 2.96 5.84
CA ALA A 326 -23.98 2.33 4.81
C ALA A 326 -22.53 2.08 5.27
N ALA A 327 -22.13 0.81 5.31
CA ALA A 327 -20.74 0.40 5.52
C ALA A 327 -19.95 0.46 4.21
N VAL A 328 -18.88 1.27 4.18
CA VAL A 328 -18.06 1.50 2.98
C VAL A 328 -16.59 1.18 3.26
N LEU A 329 -15.96 0.40 2.39
CA LEU A 329 -14.53 0.08 2.41
C LEU A 329 -13.79 0.84 1.31
N PHE A 330 -12.59 1.36 1.61
CA PHE A 330 -11.55 1.52 0.59
C PHE A 330 -10.45 0.47 0.75
N SER A 331 -10.27 -0.35 -0.29
CA SER A 331 -9.29 -1.43 -0.30
C SER A 331 -8.13 -1.13 -1.26
N TRP A 332 -6.93 -0.97 -0.71
CA TRP A 332 -5.72 -0.65 -1.48
C TRP A 332 -4.77 -1.87 -1.54
N PRO A 333 -3.93 -2.03 -2.57
CA PRO A 333 -3.10 -3.22 -2.81
C PRO A 333 -1.90 -3.39 -1.85
N SER A 334 -2.18 -3.47 -0.54
CA SER A 334 -1.23 -3.92 0.47
C SER A 334 -0.93 -5.41 0.29
N ARG A 335 0.35 -5.82 0.41
CA ARG A 335 0.83 -7.03 -0.29
C ARG A 335 0.64 -8.35 0.46
N ALA A 336 -0.13 -8.36 1.54
CA ALA A 336 -0.42 -9.53 2.39
C ALA A 336 0.83 -10.35 2.77
N SER A 337 1.96 -9.67 2.99
CA SER A 337 3.17 -10.27 3.56
C SER A 337 3.95 -9.26 4.39
N VAL A 338 4.39 -9.68 5.59
CA VAL A 338 5.24 -8.87 6.50
C VAL A 338 6.54 -8.41 5.84
N LYS A 339 7.07 -9.17 4.87
CA LYS A 339 8.25 -8.78 4.07
C LYS A 339 7.98 -7.63 3.09
N GLY A 340 6.72 -7.24 2.91
CA GLY A 340 6.27 -6.24 1.93
C GLY A 340 6.32 -4.78 2.39
N TYR A 341 6.58 -4.49 3.67
CA TYR A 341 6.35 -3.17 4.28
C TYR A 341 6.88 -1.96 3.47
N PHE A 342 8.10 -2.01 2.91
CA PHE A 342 8.62 -0.91 2.07
C PHE A 342 7.85 -0.70 0.77
N ALA A 343 7.39 -1.79 0.15
CA ALA A 343 6.55 -1.72 -1.04
C ALA A 343 5.14 -1.24 -0.70
N ASP A 344 4.55 -1.72 0.40
CA ASP A 344 3.27 -1.25 0.92
C ASP A 344 3.32 0.27 1.20
N SER A 345 4.41 0.76 1.81
CA SER A 345 4.69 2.19 2.09
C SER A 345 4.77 3.06 0.82
N ALA A 346 5.29 2.52 -0.29
CA ALA A 346 5.25 3.19 -1.60
C ALA A 346 3.86 3.08 -2.26
N THR A 347 3.19 1.93 -2.13
CA THR A 347 1.89 1.65 -2.74
C THR A 347 0.76 2.47 -2.11
N ILE A 348 0.74 2.68 -0.80
CA ILE A 348 -0.24 3.55 -0.14
C ILE A 348 -0.10 5.02 -0.61
N ALA A 349 1.12 5.49 -0.84
CA ALA A 349 1.36 6.84 -1.36
C ALA A 349 0.79 6.99 -2.77
N SER A 350 0.91 5.96 -3.62
CA SER A 350 0.25 5.92 -4.94
C SER A 350 -1.28 5.72 -4.84
N SER A 351 -1.81 5.07 -3.80
CA SER A 351 -3.26 4.93 -3.57
C SER A 351 -3.89 6.16 -2.93
N ALA A 352 -3.11 7.07 -2.35
CA ALA A 352 -3.62 8.27 -1.69
C ALA A 352 -4.47 9.16 -2.63
N LYS A 353 -4.08 9.30 -3.92
CA LYS A 353 -4.90 10.00 -4.92
C LYS A 353 -6.24 9.28 -5.16
N HIS A 354 -6.22 7.95 -5.27
CA HIS A 354 -7.44 7.16 -5.47
C HIS A 354 -8.36 7.26 -4.25
N PHE A 355 -7.82 7.23 -3.03
CA PHE A 355 -8.62 7.46 -1.83
C PHE A 355 -9.17 8.88 -1.73
N GLN A 356 -8.39 9.91 -2.10
CA GLN A 356 -8.88 11.30 -2.19
C GLN A 356 -10.08 11.41 -3.12
N ASP A 357 -9.98 10.88 -4.34
CA ASP A 357 -11.03 10.99 -5.36
C ASP A 357 -12.25 10.12 -5.00
N PHE A 358 -12.04 8.96 -4.36
CA PHE A 358 -13.11 8.11 -3.82
C PHE A 358 -13.84 8.76 -2.65
N LEU A 359 -13.14 9.26 -1.63
CA LEU A 359 -13.75 9.89 -0.46
C LEU A 359 -14.52 11.16 -0.86
N ASP A 360 -14.00 11.96 -1.80
CA ASP A 360 -14.72 13.12 -2.36
C ASP A 360 -16.01 12.71 -3.07
N ALA A 361 -15.98 11.62 -3.84
CA ALA A 361 -17.17 11.08 -4.48
C ALA A 361 -18.17 10.50 -3.47
N VAL A 362 -17.73 9.82 -2.40
CA VAL A 362 -18.60 9.37 -1.31
C VAL A 362 -19.26 10.55 -0.59
N ILE A 363 -18.50 11.58 -0.21
CA ILE A 363 -19.02 12.82 0.42
C ILE A 363 -20.13 13.44 -0.45
N ARG A 364 -19.89 13.58 -1.76
CA ARG A 364 -20.85 14.22 -2.69
C ARG A 364 -22.04 13.35 -3.09
N ARG A 365 -21.86 12.02 -3.21
CA ARG A 365 -22.81 11.15 -3.92
C ARG A 365 -23.52 10.12 -3.05
N SER A 366 -23.06 9.85 -1.82
CA SER A 366 -23.70 8.92 -0.88
C SER A 366 -25.03 9.42 -0.31
N GLY A 367 -25.25 10.74 -0.29
CA GLY A 367 -26.42 11.35 0.36
C GLY A 367 -26.42 11.26 1.89
N ALA A 368 -25.30 10.91 2.52
CA ALA A 368 -25.19 10.82 3.97
C ALA A 368 -25.21 12.21 4.62
N GLU A 369 -26.06 12.39 5.63
CA GLU A 369 -26.04 13.57 6.50
C GLU A 369 -25.01 13.40 7.63
N VAL A 370 -24.72 12.14 8.00
CA VAL A 370 -23.69 11.76 8.97
C VAL A 370 -22.65 10.86 8.32
N LEU A 371 -21.44 11.37 8.06
CA LEU A 371 -20.33 10.57 7.55
C LEU A 371 -19.27 10.33 8.65
N HIS A 372 -18.81 9.10 8.82
CA HIS A 372 -17.65 8.78 9.65
C HIS A 372 -16.51 8.23 8.79
N VAL A 373 -15.26 8.45 9.20
CA VAL A 373 -14.10 7.91 8.49
C VAL A 373 -13.13 7.28 9.48
N ILE A 374 -12.81 6.00 9.25
CA ILE A 374 -12.05 5.16 10.18
C ILE A 374 -10.82 4.63 9.45
N ALA A 375 -9.62 4.96 9.93
CA ALA A 375 -8.37 4.51 9.32
C ALA A 375 -7.52 3.70 10.30
N HIS A 376 -6.97 2.59 9.81
CA HIS A 376 -6.10 1.71 10.60
C HIS A 376 -4.65 1.73 10.09
N SER A 377 -3.68 1.86 11.00
CA SER A 377 -2.25 1.74 10.73
C SER A 377 -1.83 2.58 9.52
N MET A 378 -1.20 1.97 8.51
CA MET A 378 -0.72 2.66 7.29
C MET A 378 -1.84 3.29 6.44
N GLY A 379 -3.10 2.85 6.58
CA GLY A 379 -4.26 3.48 5.92
C GLY A 379 -4.46 4.95 6.31
N ASN A 380 -3.98 5.34 7.51
CA ASN A 380 -4.02 6.73 7.98
C ASN A 380 -3.25 7.69 7.05
N ARG A 381 -2.21 7.25 6.34
CA ARG A 381 -1.44 8.13 5.43
C ARG A 381 -2.31 8.64 4.26
N ALA A 382 -3.10 7.74 3.67
CA ALA A 382 -4.04 8.11 2.62
C ALA A 382 -5.21 8.93 3.18
N LEU A 383 -5.70 8.63 4.39
CA LEU A 383 -6.75 9.44 5.03
C LEU A 383 -6.30 10.87 5.32
N LEU A 384 -5.14 11.05 5.95
CA LEU A 384 -4.59 12.37 6.27
C LEU A 384 -4.35 13.18 4.98
N SER A 385 -3.84 12.55 3.93
CA SER A 385 -3.71 13.17 2.60
C SER A 385 -5.06 13.58 1.99
N ALA A 386 -6.12 12.79 2.18
CA ALA A 386 -7.47 13.12 1.71
C ALA A 386 -8.11 14.27 2.49
N LEU A 387 -8.02 14.24 3.82
CA LEU A 387 -8.52 15.32 4.67
C LEU A 387 -7.75 16.63 4.40
N GLN A 388 -6.43 16.61 4.19
CA GLN A 388 -5.68 17.83 3.84
C GLN A 388 -6.13 18.43 2.49
N ARG A 389 -6.43 17.59 1.47
CA ARG A 389 -7.00 18.06 0.18
C ARG A 389 -8.46 18.55 0.29
N LEU A 390 -9.19 18.15 1.33
CA LEU A 390 -10.51 18.70 1.65
C LEU A 390 -10.40 20.03 2.42
N ALA A 391 -9.40 20.18 3.31
CA ALA A 391 -9.23 21.36 4.16
C ALA A 391 -8.89 22.62 3.35
N GLY A 392 -8.24 22.48 2.20
CA GLY A 392 -8.01 23.56 1.24
C GLY A 392 -9.25 24.06 0.48
N ARG A 393 -10.47 23.72 0.90
CA ARG A 393 -11.73 24.04 0.20
C ARG A 393 -12.72 24.73 1.13
N LYS A 394 -13.49 25.69 0.59
CA LYS A 394 -14.56 26.42 1.32
C LYS A 394 -15.89 25.64 1.40
N GLN A 395 -15.89 24.32 1.29
CA GLN A 395 -17.11 23.51 1.31
C GLN A 395 -17.29 22.91 2.71
N GLU A 396 -18.49 23.03 3.28
CA GLU A 396 -18.82 22.34 4.54
C GLU A 396 -18.77 20.82 4.36
N SER A 397 -18.44 20.14 5.46
CA SER A 397 -18.14 18.72 5.51
C SER A 397 -19.18 18.01 6.39
N ASN A 398 -19.80 16.97 5.85
CA ASN A 398 -20.70 16.07 6.58
C ASN A 398 -19.95 15.08 7.49
N ILE A 399 -18.62 15.13 7.53
CA ILE A 399 -17.81 14.26 8.39
C ILE A 399 -18.08 14.61 9.85
N HIS A 400 -18.59 13.67 10.61
CA HIS A 400 -18.82 13.79 12.05
C HIS A 400 -17.59 13.31 12.82
N ASN A 401 -17.13 12.07 12.57
CA ASN A 401 -16.00 11.46 13.28
C ASN A 401 -14.87 11.11 12.30
N VAL A 402 -13.64 11.48 12.65
CA VAL A 402 -12.40 10.95 12.07
C VAL A 402 -11.70 10.12 13.12
N ILE A 403 -11.61 8.81 12.90
CA ILE A 403 -11.09 7.83 13.87
C ILE A 403 -9.78 7.26 13.34
N LEU A 404 -8.69 7.56 14.06
CA LEU A 404 -7.31 7.34 13.65
C LEU A 404 -6.70 6.26 14.54
N ALA A 405 -6.83 5.00 14.12
CA ALA A 405 -6.39 3.84 14.89
C ALA A 405 -4.95 3.44 14.57
N ALA A 406 -4.09 3.46 15.60
CA ALA A 406 -2.66 3.20 15.53
C ALA A 406 -1.93 3.86 14.34
N PRO A 407 -2.04 5.20 14.13
CA PRO A 407 -1.58 5.79 12.87
C PRO A 407 -0.09 5.60 12.62
N ASP A 408 0.22 4.84 11.57
CA ASP A 408 1.56 4.69 11.03
C ASP A 408 1.90 5.89 10.12
N GLU A 409 1.73 7.10 10.65
CA GLU A 409 2.26 8.33 10.06
C GLU A 409 3.37 8.89 10.96
N ASP A 410 4.29 9.67 10.40
CA ASP A 410 5.31 10.36 11.18
C ASP A 410 4.66 11.34 12.19
N ARG A 411 5.11 11.32 13.46
CA ARG A 411 4.54 12.15 14.51
C ARG A 411 4.49 13.64 14.15
N MET A 412 5.52 14.18 13.47
CA MET A 412 5.58 15.60 13.12
C MET A 412 4.68 15.90 11.92
N VAL A 413 4.66 15.03 10.90
CA VAL A 413 3.76 15.14 9.75
C VAL A 413 2.30 15.09 10.21
N PHE A 414 1.94 14.11 11.06
CA PHE A 414 0.62 14.02 11.68
C PHE A 414 0.28 15.29 12.47
N THR A 415 1.20 15.79 13.29
CA THR A 415 0.97 16.99 14.12
C THR A 415 0.74 18.24 13.28
N GLN A 416 1.29 18.32 12.07
CA GLN A 416 0.96 19.38 11.12
C GLN A 416 -0.43 19.15 10.49
N VAL A 417 -0.64 18.00 9.83
CA VAL A 417 -1.90 17.73 9.11
C VAL A 417 -3.11 17.78 10.06
N ALA A 418 -2.97 17.32 11.31
CA ALA A 418 -4.00 17.41 12.34
C ALA A 418 -4.49 18.86 12.57
N LYS A 419 -3.60 19.85 12.52
CA LYS A 419 -3.96 21.27 12.62
C LYS A 419 -4.68 21.76 11.36
N ASP A 420 -4.22 21.34 10.20
CA ASP A 420 -4.83 21.71 8.91
C ASP A 420 -6.29 21.21 8.83
N ILE A 421 -6.56 20.00 9.33
CA ILE A 421 -7.87 19.33 9.25
C ILE A 421 -8.81 19.61 10.43
N GLN A 422 -8.38 20.36 11.45
CA GLN A 422 -9.08 20.48 12.74
C GLN A 422 -10.53 20.99 12.68
N LYS A 423 -10.92 21.60 11.54
CA LYS A 423 -12.27 22.14 11.30
C LYS A 423 -13.12 21.31 10.32
N LEU A 424 -12.59 20.21 9.77
CA LEU A 424 -13.30 19.36 8.81
C LEU A 424 -14.30 18.38 9.45
N PRO A 425 -13.95 17.66 10.52
CA PRO A 425 -14.91 16.84 11.23
C PRO A 425 -15.44 17.53 12.49
N LYS A 426 -16.59 17.08 13.00
CA LYS A 426 -17.05 17.48 14.35
C LYS A 426 -16.15 16.95 15.47
N ARG A 427 -15.44 15.84 15.23
CA ARG A 427 -14.55 15.17 16.20
C ARG A 427 -13.41 14.41 15.51
N VAL A 428 -12.22 14.47 16.09
CA VAL A 428 -11.07 13.62 15.75
C VAL A 428 -10.69 12.79 16.97
N THR A 429 -10.51 11.48 16.81
CA THR A 429 -10.05 10.57 17.87
C THR A 429 -8.82 9.80 17.42
N LEU A 430 -7.78 9.79 18.26
CA LEU A 430 -6.53 9.07 18.05
C LEU A 430 -6.45 7.92 19.06
N TYR A 431 -6.43 6.68 18.58
CA TYR A 431 -6.05 5.53 19.41
C TYR A 431 -4.56 5.25 19.23
N ALA A 432 -3.78 5.41 20.30
CA ALA A 432 -2.34 5.16 20.34
C ALA A 432 -2.02 4.02 21.31
N SER A 433 -0.92 3.29 21.09
CA SER A 433 -0.48 2.19 21.96
C SER A 433 1.05 2.08 22.03
N SER A 434 1.59 1.63 23.16
CA SER A 434 2.99 1.22 23.29
C SER A 434 3.24 -0.23 22.90
N ASN A 435 2.18 -1.05 22.87
CA ASN A 435 2.27 -2.51 22.73
C ASN A 435 2.09 -3.00 21.29
N ASP A 436 1.79 -2.08 20.38
CA ASP A 436 1.60 -2.34 18.96
C ASP A 436 2.89 -2.84 18.29
N LYS A 437 2.92 -4.13 17.95
CA LYS A 437 4.02 -4.79 17.23
C LYS A 437 4.20 -4.26 15.81
N ALA A 438 3.14 -3.75 15.18
CA ALA A 438 3.14 -3.12 13.87
C ALA A 438 3.80 -1.73 13.91
N LEU A 439 3.46 -0.91 14.90
CA LEU A 439 4.12 0.39 15.10
C LEU A 439 5.54 0.26 15.63
N LEU A 440 5.84 -0.73 16.48
CA LEU A 440 7.23 -1.05 16.85
C LEU A 440 8.06 -1.49 15.63
N ALA A 441 7.49 -2.31 14.74
CA ALA A 441 8.13 -2.67 13.48
C ALA A 441 8.27 -1.46 12.54
N SER A 442 7.24 -0.63 12.40
CA SER A 442 7.28 0.61 11.61
C SER A 442 8.32 1.59 12.14
N LYS A 443 8.33 1.90 13.44
CA LYS A 443 9.35 2.76 14.08
C LYS A 443 10.75 2.22 13.84
N ALA A 444 10.94 0.90 13.98
CA ALA A 444 12.20 0.24 13.68
C ALA A 444 12.60 0.30 12.18
N ILE A 445 11.67 0.63 11.28
CA ILE A 445 11.87 0.76 9.82
C ILE A 445 11.92 2.22 9.33
N ASN A 446 11.29 3.17 10.01
CA ASN A 446 11.27 4.59 9.62
C ASN A 446 12.25 5.46 10.44
N GLY A 447 12.70 4.99 11.60
CA GLY A 447 13.65 5.70 12.47
C GLY A 447 13.03 6.83 13.31
N SER A 448 11.85 7.34 12.95
CA SER A 448 11.11 8.36 13.68
C SER A 448 9.96 7.81 14.53
N PRO A 449 9.53 8.52 15.60
CA PRO A 449 8.27 8.23 16.28
C PRO A 449 7.07 8.26 15.35
N ARG A 450 6.22 7.22 15.44
CA ARG A 450 4.94 7.17 14.71
C ARG A 450 3.83 7.81 15.54
N ALA A 451 2.82 8.35 14.88
CA ALA A 451 1.74 9.10 15.52
C ALA A 451 0.83 8.25 16.42
N GLY A 452 0.72 6.94 16.15
CA GLY A 452 0.04 5.99 17.03
C GLY A 452 0.87 5.45 18.20
N GLU A 453 2.10 5.92 18.43
CA GLU A 453 2.87 5.49 19.60
C GLU A 453 2.43 6.21 20.88
N SER A 454 2.22 5.44 21.95
CA SER A 454 1.88 5.98 23.27
C SER A 454 3.11 6.33 24.13
N GLY A 455 2.88 6.60 25.42
CA GLY A 455 3.90 7.02 26.38
C GLY A 455 4.52 8.36 26.00
N LYS A 456 5.87 8.46 26.05
CA LYS A 456 6.59 9.70 25.72
C LYS A 456 6.39 10.22 24.29
N ASN A 457 5.85 9.39 23.38
CA ASN A 457 5.60 9.73 21.99
C ASN A 457 4.14 10.12 21.71
N LEU A 458 3.27 10.06 22.72
CA LEU A 458 1.83 10.35 22.60
C LEU A 458 1.58 11.78 22.11
N ILE A 459 0.69 11.93 21.13
CA ILE A 459 0.30 13.24 20.57
C ILE A 459 -0.91 13.74 21.35
N ILE A 460 -0.79 14.90 22.01
CA ILE A 460 -1.89 15.57 22.71
C ILE A 460 -2.07 16.95 22.09
N LEU A 461 -3.27 17.25 21.60
CA LEU A 461 -3.63 18.51 20.94
C LEU A 461 -5.03 18.94 21.42
N PRO A 462 -5.34 20.25 21.59
CA PRO A 462 -6.60 20.69 22.21
C PRO A 462 -7.90 20.27 21.50
N PHE A 463 -7.80 19.89 20.22
CA PHE A 463 -8.92 19.47 19.37
C PHE A 463 -8.92 17.95 19.04
N LEU A 464 -8.03 17.18 19.68
CA LEU A 464 -7.83 15.76 19.42
C LEU A 464 -8.18 14.92 20.65
N ASP A 465 -9.15 14.02 20.51
CA ASP A 465 -9.47 13.04 21.55
C ASP A 465 -8.39 11.95 21.54
N THR A 466 -7.29 12.19 22.25
CA THR A 466 -6.18 11.24 22.35
C THR A 466 -6.49 10.16 23.39
N VAL A 467 -6.63 8.92 22.94
CA VAL A 467 -6.88 7.74 23.77
C VAL A 467 -5.65 6.83 23.77
N ASP A 468 -5.07 6.61 24.95
CA ASP A 468 -4.07 5.59 25.21
C ASP A 468 -4.75 4.21 25.34
N ALA A 469 -4.60 3.41 24.28
CA ALA A 469 -5.10 2.05 24.18
C ALA A 469 -4.10 1.01 24.71
N SER A 470 -2.93 1.41 25.23
CA SER A 470 -1.89 0.47 25.72
C SER A 470 -2.35 -0.48 26.85
N ALA A 471 -3.50 -0.20 27.46
CA ALA A 471 -4.10 -1.02 28.52
C ALA A 471 -5.03 -2.15 28.03
N VAL A 472 -5.37 -2.23 26.73
CA VAL A 472 -6.23 -3.28 26.15
C VAL A 472 -5.43 -4.13 25.15
N ASP A 473 -6.00 -5.21 24.57
CA ASP A 473 -5.21 -6.12 23.72
C ASP A 473 -5.08 -5.59 22.28
N THR A 474 -4.10 -4.72 22.08
CA THR A 474 -3.92 -4.03 20.80
C THR A 474 -2.85 -4.69 19.91
N ASP A 475 -2.94 -5.98 19.63
CA ASP A 475 -2.10 -6.60 18.58
C ASP A 475 -2.67 -6.33 17.18
N PHE A 476 -2.58 -5.05 16.79
CA PHE A 476 -3.08 -4.46 15.54
C PHE A 476 -2.71 -5.22 14.25
N LEU A 477 -1.75 -6.17 14.30
CA LEU A 477 -1.31 -7.00 13.18
C LEU A 477 -1.77 -8.46 13.23
N GLY A 478 -2.19 -8.98 14.39
CA GLY A 478 -2.30 -10.42 14.65
C GLY A 478 -3.39 -10.77 15.64
N HIS A 479 -4.45 -11.42 15.15
CA HIS A 479 -5.67 -11.78 15.87
C HIS A 479 -6.48 -10.58 16.41
N SER A 480 -5.91 -9.73 17.26
CA SER A 480 -6.60 -8.61 17.95
C SER A 480 -6.41 -7.25 17.25
N TYR A 481 -7.04 -7.06 16.09
CA TYR A 481 -7.02 -5.77 15.37
C TYR A 481 -7.58 -4.60 16.21
N ALA A 482 -7.25 -3.35 15.83
CA ALA A 482 -7.81 -2.12 16.42
C ALA A 482 -9.30 -2.21 16.74
N MET A 483 -10.08 -2.58 15.72
CA MET A 483 -11.53 -2.67 15.72
C MET A 483 -11.98 -4.12 15.99
N GLY A 484 -11.23 -4.77 16.88
CA GLY A 484 -11.40 -6.15 17.33
C GLY A 484 -11.27 -6.30 18.85
N ASP A 485 -10.61 -5.37 19.54
CA ASP A 485 -10.76 -5.26 20.98
C ASP A 485 -12.13 -4.64 21.33
N ARG A 486 -12.90 -5.34 22.17
CA ARG A 486 -14.27 -4.96 22.58
C ARG A 486 -14.36 -3.58 23.24
N PHE A 487 -13.31 -3.13 23.95
CA PHE A 487 -13.32 -1.82 24.61
C PHE A 487 -13.16 -0.71 23.57
N VAL A 488 -12.29 -0.91 22.56
CA VAL A 488 -12.17 0.02 21.43
C VAL A 488 -13.46 0.05 20.61
N LEU A 489 -14.07 -1.10 20.32
CA LEU A 489 -15.36 -1.15 19.61
C LEU A 489 -16.51 -0.47 20.39
N SER A 490 -16.59 -0.68 21.71
CA SER A 490 -17.58 -0.01 22.57
C SER A 490 -17.41 1.52 22.60
N ASP A 491 -16.16 2.00 22.63
CA ASP A 491 -15.84 3.42 22.57
C ASP A 491 -16.10 4.04 21.18
N VAL A 492 -15.84 3.27 20.11
CA VAL A 492 -16.22 3.62 18.73
C VAL A 492 -17.74 3.62 18.54
N PHE A 493 -18.49 2.71 19.18
CA PHE A 493 -19.95 2.69 19.15
C PHE A 493 -20.53 3.99 19.73
N GLU A 494 -20.06 4.43 20.91
CA GLU A 494 -20.46 5.70 21.50
C GLU A 494 -20.05 6.91 20.65
N LEU A 495 -18.88 6.87 19.98
CA LEU A 495 -18.50 7.86 18.98
C LEU A 495 -19.47 7.91 17.79
N LEU A 496 -19.81 6.78 17.17
CA LEU A 496 -20.67 6.74 15.98
C LEU A 496 -22.11 7.13 16.32
N LYS A 497 -22.66 6.57 17.41
CA LYS A 497 -24.08 6.76 17.79
C LYS A 497 -24.39 8.11 18.44
N ARG A 498 -23.40 8.77 19.08
CA ARG A 498 -23.65 10.00 19.86
C ARG A 498 -22.66 11.13 19.62
N CYS A 499 -21.54 10.89 18.93
CA CYS A 499 -20.45 11.87 18.73
C CYS A 499 -19.85 12.40 20.07
N THR A 500 -19.99 11.63 21.16
CA THR A 500 -19.71 12.03 22.54
C THR A 500 -18.24 12.43 22.76
N GLY A 501 -18.02 13.52 23.50
CA GLY A 501 -16.69 13.91 23.97
C GLY A 501 -16.06 12.85 24.88
N PRO A 502 -14.72 12.76 24.94
CA PRO A 502 -14.03 11.65 25.59
C PRO A 502 -14.26 11.59 27.10
N ASP A 503 -14.57 12.72 27.75
CA ASP A 503 -14.99 12.76 29.16
C ASP A 503 -16.36 12.11 29.42
N GLY A 504 -17.21 12.01 28.40
CA GLY A 504 -18.53 11.38 28.47
C GLY A 504 -18.58 9.93 27.97
N ARG A 505 -17.46 9.39 27.47
CA ARG A 505 -17.40 8.00 26.97
C ARG A 505 -17.04 7.06 28.12
N ALA A 506 -18.01 6.27 28.59
CA ALA A 506 -17.94 5.57 29.88
C ALA A 506 -16.75 4.62 30.05
N GLY A 507 -16.30 3.97 28.96
CA GLY A 507 -15.11 3.11 28.95
C GLY A 507 -13.78 3.85 29.17
N LEU A 508 -13.77 5.19 29.10
CA LEU A 508 -12.58 6.02 29.25
C LEU A 508 -12.49 6.68 30.63
N ARG A 509 -11.24 6.83 31.11
CA ARG A 509 -10.86 7.70 32.23
C ARG A 509 -9.95 8.80 31.71
N LYS A 510 -10.13 10.02 32.21
CA LYS A 510 -9.23 11.14 31.93
C LYS A 510 -7.90 10.93 32.65
N VAL A 511 -6.80 11.22 31.97
CA VAL A 511 -5.44 11.14 32.49
C VAL A 511 -4.79 12.51 32.31
N VAL A 512 -4.59 13.21 33.43
CA VAL A 512 -3.91 14.50 33.47
C VAL A 512 -2.41 14.23 33.62
N ALA A 513 -1.66 14.45 32.55
CA ALA A 513 -0.20 14.53 32.63
C ALA A 513 0.22 15.84 33.33
N GLY A 514 1.48 15.92 33.79
CA GLY A 514 1.99 17.12 34.46
C GLY A 514 1.87 18.38 33.60
N ALA A 515 1.79 19.55 34.25
CA ALA A 515 1.23 20.83 33.78
C ALA A 515 1.61 21.40 32.39
N LEU A 516 2.56 20.80 31.66
CA LEU A 516 2.93 21.16 30.28
C LEU A 516 2.26 20.27 29.21
N ALA A 517 1.64 19.16 29.61
CA ALA A 517 0.92 18.25 28.73
C ALA A 517 -0.57 18.26 29.08
N GLY A 518 -1.43 18.51 28.09
CA GLY A 518 -2.88 18.51 28.26
C GLY A 518 -3.44 17.15 28.68
N PRO A 519 -4.74 17.08 29.02
CA PRO A 519 -5.38 15.81 29.29
C PRO A 519 -5.35 14.91 28.05
N HIS A 520 -5.12 13.63 28.30
CA HIS A 520 -5.49 12.55 27.38
C HIS A 520 -6.46 11.62 28.11
N TRP A 521 -6.88 10.55 27.46
CA TRP A 521 -7.75 9.54 28.05
C TRP A 521 -7.11 8.17 27.91
N ALA A 522 -7.51 7.23 28.75
CA ALA A 522 -7.11 5.82 28.66
C ALA A 522 -8.32 4.95 29.00
N PHE A 523 -8.32 3.69 28.58
CA PHE A 523 -9.38 2.77 28.99
C PHE A 523 -9.38 2.54 30.52
N ARG A 524 -10.59 2.32 31.05
CA ARG A 524 -10.81 1.73 32.38
C ARG A 524 -10.55 0.22 32.27
N ARG A 525 -9.96 -0.34 33.33
CA ARG A 525 -9.90 -1.79 33.60
C ARG A 525 -10.73 -2.04 34.85
#